data_AF-A0A0C3NCN7-F1
#
_entry.id   AF-A0A0C3NCN7-F1
#
_cell.length_a   1.000
_cell.length_b   1.000
_cell.length_c   1.000
_cell.angle_alpha   90.00
_cell.angle_beta   90.00
_cell.angle_gamma   90.00
#
_symmetry.space_group_name_H-M   'P 1'
#
loop_
_entity.id
_entity.type
_entity.pdbx_description
1 polymer ?
#
loop_
_entity_poly.entity_id
_entity_poly.type
_entity_poly.pdbx_seq_one_letter_code
_entity_poly.pdbx_strand_id
1 'polypeptide(L)'
;MPALAKDVTLLGKFSTLQSMAAHAIGCLLVAEHSYFLMQHGHHLWQEVLLLAVEEYNSSNMQTTISEAVKAALHDHNGDMHGLCEAIIKIIIQYCMSNKLLMKPEGK
;
A
#
# COMPACT_ATOMS: atom_id res chain seq x y z
N MET A 1 -17.60 27.09 11.59
CA MET A 1 -16.66 25.97 11.37
C MET A 1 -17.35 24.69 11.81
N PRO A 2 -17.53 23.67 10.97
CA PRO A 2 -18.11 22.41 11.42
C PRO A 2 -17.15 21.74 12.41
N ALA A 3 -17.71 21.23 13.50
CA ALA A 3 -16.96 20.57 14.57
C ALA A 3 -16.26 19.31 14.04
N LEU A 4 -14.96 19.18 14.33
CA LEU A 4 -14.20 17.97 14.08
C LEU A 4 -14.85 16.82 14.89
N ALA A 5 -15.33 15.78 14.20
CA ALA A 5 -15.92 14.62 14.84
C ALA A 5 -14.88 13.99 15.79
N LYS A 6 -15.22 13.97 17.09
CA LYS A 6 -14.31 13.61 18.19
C LYS A 6 -13.96 12.12 18.29
N ASP A 7 -14.47 11.26 17.41
CA ASP A 7 -14.28 9.80 17.50
C ASP A 7 -14.10 9.12 16.13
N VAL A 8 -13.22 9.66 15.28
CA VAL A 8 -12.65 8.85 14.19
C VAL A 8 -11.18 8.60 14.53
N THR A 9 -10.95 7.92 15.65
CA THR A 9 -9.67 7.24 15.79
C THR A 9 -9.64 6.17 14.69
N LEU A 10 -8.62 6.19 13.84
CA LEU A 10 -8.40 5.15 12.83
C LEU A 10 -8.49 3.72 13.42
N LEU A 11 -8.27 3.58 14.74
CA LEU A 11 -8.51 2.37 15.53
C LEU A 11 -9.95 1.81 15.49
N GLY A 12 -10.98 2.65 15.33
CA GLY A 12 -12.37 2.15 15.27
C GLY A 12 -12.69 1.33 14.02
N LYS A 13 -11.89 1.49 12.94
CA LYS A 13 -12.06 0.76 11.67
C LYS A 13 -11.14 -0.46 11.53
N PHE A 14 -10.06 -0.53 12.31
CA PHE A 14 -9.07 -1.60 12.25
C PHE A 14 -8.93 -2.26 13.62
N SER A 15 -9.38 -3.51 13.72
CA SER A 15 -9.37 -4.26 15.00
C SER A 15 -7.97 -4.71 15.43
N THR A 16 -6.96 -4.60 14.55
CA THR A 16 -5.58 -5.03 14.83
C THR A 16 -4.54 -4.09 14.21
N LEU A 17 -3.36 -4.00 14.84
CA LEU A 17 -2.20 -3.29 14.28
C LEU A 17 -1.81 -3.83 12.90
N GLN A 18 -1.89 -5.14 12.70
CA GLN A 18 -1.67 -5.79 11.41
C GLN A 18 -2.62 -5.24 10.34
N SER A 19 -3.93 -5.19 10.62
CA SER A 19 -4.92 -4.70 9.65
C SER A 19 -4.73 -3.23 9.30
N MET A 20 -4.39 -2.40 10.30
CA MET A 20 -4.08 -0.99 10.10
C MET A 20 -2.83 -0.80 9.23
N ALA A 21 -1.74 -1.51 9.54
CA ALA A 21 -0.49 -1.43 8.79
C ALA A 21 -0.65 -1.94 7.35
N ALA A 22 -1.33 -3.07 7.15
CA ALA A 22 -1.60 -3.61 5.82
C ALA A 22 -2.44 -2.64 4.98
N HIS A 23 -3.46 -2.00 5.56
CA HIS A 23 -4.26 -1.00 4.87
C HIS A 23 -3.44 0.24 4.50
N ALA A 24 -2.63 0.76 5.43
CA ALA A 24 -1.76 1.91 5.18
C ALA A 24 -0.78 1.65 4.03
N ILE A 25 -0.17 0.46 3.99
CA ILE A 25 0.70 0.04 2.89
C ILE A 25 -0.09 -0.04 1.58
N GLY A 26 -1.28 -0.64 1.59
CA GLY A 26 -2.14 -0.69 0.39
C GLY A 26 -2.46 0.70 -0.17
N CYS A 27 -2.81 1.66 0.70
CA CYS A 27 -3.03 3.04 0.29
C CYS A 27 -1.78 3.70 -0.32
N LEU A 28 -0.60 3.46 0.28
CA LEU A 28 0.66 3.97 -0.26
C LEU A 28 0.95 3.42 -1.66
N LEU A 29 0.74 2.12 -1.88
CA LEU A 29 0.94 1.49 -3.17
C LEU A 29 -0.02 2.03 -4.23
N VAL A 30 -1.31 2.16 -3.90
CA VAL A 30 -2.30 2.76 -4.81
C VAL A 30 -1.93 4.20 -5.17
N ALA A 31 -1.50 5.00 -4.20
CA ALA A 31 -1.08 6.38 -4.43
C ALA A 31 0.18 6.48 -5.31
N GLU A 32 1.17 5.62 -5.03
CA GLU A 32 2.41 5.49 -5.80
C GLU A 32 2.12 5.16 -7.27
N HIS A 33 1.29 4.15 -7.51
CA HIS A 33 0.91 3.76 -8.87
C HIS A 33 0.05 4.80 -9.57
N SER A 34 -0.87 5.45 -8.84
CA SER A 34 -1.66 6.56 -9.37
C SER A 34 -0.74 7.66 -9.90
N TYR A 35 0.26 8.04 -9.10
CA TYR A 35 1.25 9.03 -9.50
C TYR A 35 2.06 8.58 -10.72
N PHE A 36 2.48 7.32 -10.77
CA PHE A 36 3.16 6.74 -11.93
C PHE A 36 2.30 6.85 -13.20
N LEU A 37 1.02 6.45 -13.15
CA LEU A 37 0.11 6.53 -14.29
C LEU A 37 -0.06 7.99 -14.78
N MET A 38 -0.12 8.95 -13.86
CA MET A 38 -0.19 10.37 -14.21
C MET A 38 1.02 10.87 -14.98
N GLN A 39 2.22 10.39 -14.63
CA GLN A 39 3.44 10.72 -15.37
C GLN A 39 3.43 10.15 -16.79
N HIS A 40 2.68 9.08 -17.05
CA HIS A 40 2.63 8.37 -18.33
C HIS A 40 1.43 8.77 -19.21
N GLY A 41 0.83 9.94 -18.96
CA GLY A 41 -0.19 10.53 -19.85
C GLY A 41 -1.64 10.26 -19.44
N HIS A 42 -1.88 9.62 -18.28
CA HIS A 42 -3.24 9.54 -17.73
C HIS A 42 -3.53 10.79 -16.89
N HIS A 43 -4.31 11.74 -17.43
CA HIS A 43 -4.49 13.05 -16.80
C HIS A 43 -5.73 13.18 -15.90
N LEU A 44 -6.70 12.26 -16.03
CA LEU A 44 -7.91 12.27 -15.22
C LEU A 44 -7.67 11.51 -13.91
N TRP A 45 -7.52 12.26 -12.80
CA TRP A 45 -7.22 11.71 -11.47
C TRP A 45 -8.17 10.59 -11.03
N GLN A 46 -9.47 10.72 -11.32
CA GLN A 46 -10.48 9.72 -10.93
C GLN A 46 -10.29 8.39 -11.66
N GLU A 47 -9.98 8.44 -12.96
CA GLU A 47 -9.72 7.25 -13.77
C GLU A 47 -8.39 6.60 -13.36
N VAL A 48 -7.36 7.41 -13.14
CA VAL A 48 -6.06 6.95 -12.62
C VAL A 48 -6.21 6.21 -11.30
N LEU A 49 -6.94 6.78 -10.35
CA LEU A 49 -7.14 6.17 -9.04
C LEU A 49 -7.92 4.85 -9.16
N LEU A 50 -8.94 4.82 -10.02
CA LEU A 50 -9.71 3.60 -10.27
C LEU A 50 -8.81 2.49 -10.84
N LEU A 51 -8.01 2.80 -11.87
CA LEU A 51 -7.06 1.86 -12.47
C LEU A 51 -6.04 1.34 -11.43
N ALA A 52 -5.51 2.21 -10.59
CA ALA A 52 -4.58 1.81 -9.54
C ALA A 52 -5.20 0.90 -8.48
N VAL A 53 -6.46 1.14 -8.10
CA VAL A 53 -7.22 0.26 -7.20
C VAL A 53 -7.53 -1.08 -7.86
N GLU A 54 -7.91 -1.08 -9.13
CA GLU A 54 -8.16 -2.30 -9.90
C GLU A 54 -6.91 -3.17 -9.99
N GLU A 55 -5.74 -2.58 -10.30
CA GLU A 55 -4.46 -3.30 -10.35
C GLU A 55 -4.06 -3.88 -8.98
N TYR A 56 -4.27 -3.12 -7.91
CA TYR A 56 -4.04 -3.58 -6.54
C TYR A 56 -4.90 -4.79 -6.18
N ASN A 57 -6.19 -4.75 -6.54
CA ASN A 57 -7.15 -5.82 -6.25
C ASN A 57 -6.93 -7.05 -7.14
N SER A 58 -6.66 -6.87 -8.44
CA SER A 58 -6.45 -7.96 -9.39
C SER A 58 -5.18 -8.76 -9.09
N SER A 59 -4.18 -8.11 -8.50
CA SER A 59 -2.88 -8.69 -8.16
C SER A 59 -2.85 -9.50 -6.87
N ASN A 60 -3.98 -9.69 -6.18
CA ASN A 60 -4.07 -10.31 -4.84
C ASN A 60 -3.11 -9.67 -3.81
N MET A 61 -2.71 -8.40 -4.01
CA MET A 61 -1.70 -7.73 -3.19
C MET A 61 -2.14 -7.59 -1.74
N GLN A 62 -3.45 -7.37 -1.50
CA GLN A 62 -3.99 -7.22 -0.16
C GLN A 62 -3.67 -8.43 0.73
N THR A 63 -3.84 -9.65 0.22
CA THR A 63 -3.56 -10.89 0.97
C THR A 63 -2.08 -10.99 1.28
N THR A 64 -1.24 -10.81 0.25
CA THR A 64 0.22 -10.92 0.37
C THR A 64 0.81 -9.88 1.33
N ILE A 65 0.35 -8.63 1.27
CA ILE A 65 0.77 -7.57 2.19
C ILE A 65 0.33 -7.89 3.62
N SER A 66 -0.90 -8.38 3.81
CA SER A 66 -1.39 -8.74 5.14
C SER A 66 -0.54 -9.84 5.78
N GLU A 67 -0.14 -10.86 5.01
CA GLU A 67 0.75 -11.93 5.47
C GLU A 67 2.17 -11.42 5.76
N ALA A 68 2.72 -10.60 4.87
CA ALA A 68 4.06 -10.02 5.05
C ALA A 68 4.13 -9.12 6.30
N VAL A 69 3.11 -8.29 6.52
CA VAL A 69 3.00 -7.46 7.73
C VAL A 69 2.86 -8.32 8.99
N LYS A 70 2.09 -9.41 8.92
CA LYS A 70 1.96 -10.34 10.04
C LYS A 70 3.31 -10.96 10.41
N ALA A 71 4.09 -11.40 9.41
CA ALA A 71 5.41 -11.95 9.62
C ALA A 71 6.36 -10.90 10.22
N ALA A 72 6.38 -9.68 9.68
CA ALA A 72 7.22 -8.59 10.21
C ALA A 72 6.90 -8.25 11.67
N LEU A 73 5.61 -8.20 12.04
CA LEU A 73 5.19 -7.96 13.42
C LEU A 73 5.57 -9.10 14.37
N HIS A 74 5.55 -10.34 13.89
CA HIS A 74 5.95 -11.50 14.66
C HIS A 74 7.48 -11.52 14.89
N ASP A 75 8.25 -11.32 13.82
CA ASP A 75 9.71 -11.50 13.83
C ASP A 75 10.45 -10.36 14.54
N HIS A 76 9.84 -9.17 14.60
CA HIS A 76 10.40 -7.98 15.23
C HIS A 76 9.60 -7.52 16.48
N ASN A 77 8.95 -8.45 17.18
CA ASN A 77 8.17 -8.13 18.37
C ASN A 77 9.05 -7.46 19.45
N GLY A 78 8.87 -6.15 19.65
CA GLY A 78 9.65 -5.33 20.59
C GLY A 78 10.86 -4.62 19.99
N ASP A 79 11.24 -4.92 18.75
CA ASP A 79 12.28 -4.20 17.99
C ASP A 79 11.64 -3.26 16.96
N MET A 80 11.42 -2.02 17.37
CA MET A 80 10.79 -1.02 16.51
C MET A 80 11.66 -0.63 15.31
N HIS A 81 12.99 -0.74 15.41
CA HIS A 81 13.87 -0.40 14.30
C HIS A 81 13.81 -1.49 13.22
N GLY A 82 13.95 -2.75 13.62
CA GLY A 82 13.80 -3.89 12.71
C GLY A 82 12.41 -3.95 12.07
N LEU A 83 11.35 -3.65 12.84
CA LEU A 83 10.00 -3.57 12.30
C LEU A 83 9.87 -2.49 11.22
N CYS A 84 10.37 -1.27 11.48
CA CYS A 84 10.35 -0.19 10.49
C CYS A 84 11.10 -0.58 9.21
N GLU A 85 12.28 -1.16 9.32
CA GLU A 85 13.03 -1.64 8.15
C GLU A 85 12.26 -2.72 7.38
N ALA A 86 11.64 -3.67 8.07
CA ALA A 86 10.84 -4.73 7.46
C ALA A 86 9.63 -4.15 6.70
N ILE A 87 8.91 -3.18 7.29
CA ILE A 87 7.80 -2.50 6.61
C ILE A 87 8.27 -1.74 5.37
N ILE A 88 9.41 -1.03 5.43
CA ILE A 88 9.98 -0.35 4.27
C ILE A 88 10.31 -1.35 3.16
N LYS A 89 10.92 -2.50 3.51
CA LYS A 89 11.22 -3.57 2.56
C LYS A 89 9.96 -4.12 1.89
N ILE A 90 8.89 -4.32 2.65
CA ILE A 90 7.58 -4.75 2.11
C ILE A 90 7.07 -3.73 1.09
N ILE A 91 7.07 -2.43 1.41
CA ILE A 91 6.60 -1.38 0.49
C ILE A 91 7.42 -1.39 -0.81
N ILE A 92 8.75 -1.48 -0.71
CA ILE A 92 9.63 -1.51 -1.88
C ILE A 92 9.39 -2.76 -2.73
N GLN A 93 9.25 -3.92 -2.09
CA GLN A 93 9.05 -5.20 -2.78
C GLN A 93 7.72 -5.25 -3.54
N TYR A 94 6.65 -4.70 -2.97
CA TYR A 94 5.31 -4.72 -3.56
C TYR A 94 4.93 -3.44 -4.32
N CYS A 95 5.88 -2.53 -4.52
CA CYS A 95 5.72 -1.35 -5.36
C CYS A 95 5.16 -1.72 -6.73
N MET A 96 4.02 -1.13 -7.11
CA MET A 96 3.26 -1.61 -8.27
C MET A 96 3.90 -1.17 -9.58
N SER A 97 4.57 -0.03 -9.59
CA SER A 97 5.28 0.46 -10.79
C SER A 97 6.47 -0.41 -11.19
N ASN A 98 7.05 -1.20 -10.25
CA ASN A 98 8.13 -2.15 -10.58
C ASN A 98 7.68 -3.19 -11.62
N LYS A 99 6.39 -3.58 -11.63
CA LYS A 99 5.85 -4.51 -12.62
C LYS A 99 5.84 -3.94 -14.04
N LEU A 100 5.78 -2.61 -14.19
CA LEU A 100 5.73 -1.93 -15.49
C LEU A 100 7.13 -1.59 -16.02
N LEU A 101 8.13 -1.47 -15.14
CA LEU A 101 9.54 -1.25 -15.51
C LEU A 101 10.27 -2.55 -15.90
N MET A 102 9.69 -3.72 -15.65
CA MET A 102 10.23 -5.04 -16.04
C MET A 102 9.58 -5.64 -17.30
N LYS A 103 9.11 -4.82 -18.25
CA LYS A 103 8.89 -5.34 -19.61
C LYS A 103 10.26 -5.62 -20.23
N PRO A 104 10.58 -6.88 -20.61
CA PRO A 104 11.74 -7.11 -21.46
C PRO A 104 11.54 -6.36 -22.76
N GLU A 105 12.56 -5.60 -23.14
CA GLU A 105 12.66 -5.01 -24.47
C GLU A 105 12.36 -6.10 -25.50
N GLY A 106 11.30 -5.90 -26.27
CA GLY A 106 11.03 -6.73 -27.44
C GLY A 106 12.20 -6.64 -28.39
N LYS A 107 12.82 -7.78 -28.68
CA LYS A 107 13.50 -8.06 -29.94
C LYS A 107 12.90 -9.31 -30.54
#